data_AF-A0A7W1FME9-F1
#
_entry.id   AF-A0A7W1FME9-F1
#
_cell.length_a   1.000
_cell.length_b   1.000
_cell.length_c   1.000
_cell.angle_alpha   90.00
_cell.angle_beta   90.00
_cell.angle_gamma   90.00
#
_symmetry.space_group_name_H-M   'P 1'
#
loop_
_entity.id
_entity.type
_entity.pdbx_description
1 polymer ?
#
loop_
_entity_poly.entity_id
_entity_poly.type
_entity_poly.pdbx_seq_one_letter_code
_entity_poly.pdbx_strand_id
1 'polypeptide(L)'
;MNPSAPDDMSAFAGEIQKMAQSGSFNPFSLIAGETRFHSVFLAPFSPTLREHLARFLADGTGPLEDVAKSLQSQGASAVEAQAQARQMFSAAQGMLVVVMAGDHGLSTIPQLNFGHLEDGYCDHAVQACGANFPAGPELRAALTELKAKAMGNTGWPNLIAGPGAGSKVDTFWLGLAAMLVEGLDEGFTSLNGAGFERVRDLAHWIGAAIRDSSRDSGKKLDEDAAVLTARCHLVAGEAEAAAGCLDHLLTEDADADGLAELVVHLSDAAIRQGIPVPAAAWLDTFIPKFEQLFGTCYELRIARFKLLAAAAVPTERLLDAANQLFAANKKSARQDLTREPIWRVVVAPDANLETAAAAELIGKPATFVAKRLEQGTIPFHRQVVAGQPDHVRIPEAALKSWLAVMQAHKLLD
;
A
#
# COMPACT_ATOMS: atom_id res chain seq x y z
N MET A 1 8.90 14.76 -55.80
CA MET A 1 9.66 15.59 -54.85
C MET A 1 8.85 15.65 -53.56
N ASN A 2 9.29 14.93 -52.53
CA ASN A 2 8.93 15.17 -51.12
C ASN A 2 9.86 16.29 -50.59
N PRO A 3 9.60 16.94 -49.46
CA PRO A 3 8.39 17.66 -49.04
C PRO A 3 8.77 19.10 -48.58
N SER A 4 7.93 20.12 -48.82
CA SER A 4 8.11 21.42 -48.15
C SER A 4 7.36 21.42 -46.82
N ALA A 5 7.93 20.72 -45.82
CA ALA A 5 7.67 20.99 -44.42
C ALA A 5 8.97 21.27 -43.60
N PRO A 6 9.82 22.27 -43.96
CA PRO A 6 10.89 22.73 -43.08
C PRO A 6 10.50 23.94 -42.21
N ASP A 7 9.50 24.74 -42.62
CA ASP A 7 9.20 26.02 -41.96
C ASP A 7 8.45 25.83 -40.64
N ASP A 8 7.56 24.84 -40.54
CA ASP A 8 6.69 24.63 -39.38
C ASP A 8 7.46 24.10 -38.16
N MET A 9 8.46 23.24 -38.37
CA MET A 9 9.33 22.74 -37.31
C MET A 9 10.32 23.80 -36.80
N SER A 10 10.76 24.72 -37.66
CA SER A 10 11.63 25.83 -37.26
C SER A 10 10.84 26.88 -36.47
N ALA A 11 9.60 27.14 -36.86
CA ALA A 11 8.68 28.02 -36.16
C ALA A 11 8.31 27.46 -34.78
N PHE A 12 7.99 26.16 -34.71
CA PHE A 12 7.72 25.45 -33.46
C PHE A 12 8.96 25.43 -32.53
N ALA A 13 10.15 25.15 -33.06
CA ALA A 13 11.40 25.22 -32.29
C ALA A 13 11.68 26.64 -31.78
N GLY A 14 11.38 27.66 -32.58
CA GLY A 14 11.47 29.07 -32.20
C GLY A 14 10.49 29.45 -31.08
N GLU A 15 9.26 28.94 -31.12
CA GLU A 15 8.27 29.13 -30.04
C GLU A 15 8.69 28.44 -28.74
N ILE A 16 9.13 27.18 -28.81
CA ILE A 16 9.65 26.46 -27.63
C ILE A 16 10.86 27.19 -27.03
N GLN A 17 11.77 27.68 -27.86
CA GLN A 17 12.94 28.42 -27.40
C GLN A 17 12.55 29.77 -26.77
N LYS A 18 11.53 30.44 -27.31
CA LYS A 18 10.97 31.68 -26.75
C LYS A 18 10.28 31.43 -25.41
N MET A 19 9.53 30.34 -25.27
CA MET A 19 8.88 29.93 -24.02
C MET A 19 9.88 29.46 -22.93
N ALA A 20 10.97 28.80 -23.34
CA ALA A 20 12.06 28.44 -22.44
C ALA A 20 12.82 29.68 -21.93
N GLN A 21 13.01 30.69 -22.79
CA GLN A 21 13.66 31.96 -22.44
C GLN A 21 12.79 32.85 -21.54
N SER A 22 11.46 32.77 -21.62
CA SER A 22 10.55 33.46 -20.70
C SER A 22 10.39 32.78 -19.34
N GLY A 23 11.08 31.66 -19.11
CA GLY A 23 10.97 30.88 -17.86
C GLY A 23 9.63 30.17 -17.68
N SER A 24 8.77 30.17 -18.70
CA SER A 24 7.42 29.60 -18.67
C SER A 24 7.35 28.17 -19.19
N PHE A 25 8.47 27.59 -19.64
CA PHE A 25 8.52 26.25 -20.18
C PHE A 25 9.75 25.51 -19.67
N ASN A 26 9.51 24.39 -18.97
CA ASN A 26 10.55 23.44 -18.58
C ASN A 26 10.52 22.27 -19.57
N PRO A 27 11.48 22.13 -20.49
CA PRO A 27 11.48 21.01 -21.45
C PRO A 27 11.58 19.64 -20.78
N PHE A 28 12.00 19.58 -19.51
CA PHE A 28 11.97 18.35 -18.72
C PHE A 28 10.59 18.01 -18.15
N SER A 29 9.62 18.93 -18.11
CA SER A 29 8.24 18.59 -17.72
C SER A 29 7.54 17.71 -18.77
N LEU A 30 7.96 17.80 -20.05
CA LEU A 30 7.51 16.87 -21.09
C LEU A 30 7.96 15.41 -20.85
N ILE A 31 8.97 15.19 -20.01
CA ILE A 31 9.52 13.87 -19.69
C ILE A 31 9.21 13.48 -18.24
N ALA A 32 9.16 14.45 -17.32
CA ALA A 32 9.00 14.26 -15.87
C ALA A 32 7.61 14.61 -15.34
N GLY A 33 6.69 15.07 -16.20
CA GLY A 33 5.36 15.57 -15.82
C GLY A 33 5.42 16.93 -15.11
N GLU A 34 4.30 17.64 -15.06
CA GLU A 34 4.12 18.77 -14.16
C GLU A 34 3.67 18.28 -12.78
N THR A 35 4.28 18.81 -11.73
CA THR A 35 3.83 18.61 -10.34
C THR A 35 3.43 19.94 -9.74
N ARG A 36 2.23 19.99 -9.16
CA ARG A 36 1.64 21.17 -8.56
C ARG A 36 1.25 20.91 -7.12
N PHE A 37 1.32 21.97 -6.31
CA PHE A 37 0.79 21.92 -4.95
C PHE A 37 -0.70 21.65 -4.99
N HIS A 38 -1.12 20.57 -4.34
CA HIS A 38 -2.53 20.20 -4.27
C HIS A 38 -3.14 20.68 -2.96
N SER A 39 -2.60 20.19 -1.84
CA SER A 39 -3.17 20.44 -0.52
C SER A 39 -2.15 20.17 0.57
N VAL A 40 -2.44 20.65 1.78
CA VAL A 40 -1.72 20.30 2.99
C VAL A 40 -2.73 19.92 4.07
N PHE A 41 -2.42 18.90 4.87
CA PHE A 41 -3.29 18.47 5.95
C PHE A 41 -2.52 18.02 7.19
N LEU A 42 -3.19 18.06 8.35
CA LEU A 42 -2.71 17.45 9.58
C LEU A 42 -3.38 16.09 9.77
N ALA A 43 -2.61 15.04 10.00
CA ALA A 43 -3.12 13.68 10.18
C ALA A 43 -2.53 13.00 11.42
N PRO A 44 -3.26 12.06 12.04
CA PRO A 44 -2.69 11.18 13.07
C PRO A 44 -1.61 10.27 12.46
N PHE A 45 -0.75 9.69 13.29
CA PHE A 45 0.19 8.67 12.81
C PHE A 45 -0.55 7.43 12.30
N SER A 46 -0.17 6.97 11.10
CA SER A 46 -0.54 5.64 10.61
C SER A 46 0.02 4.56 11.54
N PRO A 47 -0.58 3.35 11.59
CA PRO A 47 -0.04 2.25 12.40
C PRO A 47 1.44 1.97 12.09
N THR A 48 1.79 1.93 10.81
CA THR A 48 3.16 1.72 10.34
C THR A 48 4.11 2.82 10.82
N LEU A 49 3.71 4.10 10.73
CA LEU A 49 4.52 5.20 11.23
C LEU A 49 4.73 5.13 12.75
N ARG A 50 3.73 4.71 13.53
CA ARG A 50 3.91 4.53 14.98
C ARG A 50 4.94 3.46 15.29
N GLU A 51 4.90 2.33 14.59
CA GLU A 51 5.90 1.27 14.75
C GLU A 51 7.30 1.73 14.34
N HIS A 52 7.42 2.41 13.19
CA HIS A 52 8.70 2.95 12.73
C HIS A 52 9.26 4.00 13.68
N LEU A 53 8.42 4.89 14.22
CA LEU A 53 8.82 5.86 15.22
C LEU A 53 9.30 5.17 16.51
N ALA A 54 8.59 4.15 16.98
CA ALA A 54 9.00 3.39 18.17
C ALA A 54 10.36 2.69 17.98
N ARG A 55 10.58 2.06 16.81
CA ARG A 55 11.87 1.44 16.47
C ARG A 55 12.99 2.48 16.36
N PHE A 56 12.73 3.58 15.67
CA PHE A 56 13.67 4.69 15.53
C PHE A 56 14.12 5.26 16.88
N LEU A 57 13.17 5.50 17.79
CA LEU A 57 13.45 5.98 19.15
C LEU A 57 14.25 4.96 19.97
N ALA A 58 13.99 3.67 19.80
CA ALA A 58 14.70 2.59 20.47
C ALA A 58 16.16 2.47 19.98
N ASP A 59 16.35 2.46 18.66
CA ASP A 59 17.67 2.33 18.01
C ASP A 59 18.58 3.51 18.36
N GLY A 60 18.03 4.73 18.41
CA GLY A 60 18.75 5.94 18.85
C GLY A 60 19.84 6.42 17.90
N THR A 61 19.80 6.01 16.63
CA THR A 61 20.77 6.36 15.57
C THR A 61 20.18 7.40 14.60
N GLY A 62 21.01 7.91 13.68
CA GLY A 62 20.55 8.84 12.63
C GLY A 62 20.24 10.24 13.17
N PRO A 63 19.13 10.90 12.76
CA PRO A 63 18.81 12.27 13.18
C PRO A 63 18.74 12.49 14.70
N LEU A 64 18.41 11.44 15.48
CA LEU A 64 18.45 11.50 16.95
C LEU A 64 19.87 11.75 17.47
N GLU A 65 20.87 11.15 16.83
CA GLU A 65 22.28 11.28 17.21
C GLU A 65 22.79 12.69 16.92
N ASP A 66 22.40 13.29 15.79
CA ASP A 66 22.79 14.66 15.43
C ASP A 66 22.16 15.69 16.37
N VAL A 67 20.89 15.51 16.75
CA VAL A 67 20.22 16.35 17.75
C VAL A 67 20.88 16.18 19.12
N ALA A 68 21.20 14.94 19.53
CA ALA A 68 21.90 14.68 20.78
C ALA A 68 23.30 15.31 20.78
N LYS A 69 24.06 15.25 19.68
CA LYS A 69 25.36 15.92 19.54
C LYS A 69 25.22 17.44 19.63
N SER A 70 24.18 18.02 19.03
CA SER A 70 23.89 19.45 19.15
C SER A 70 23.62 19.85 20.61
N LEU A 71 22.81 19.08 21.33
CA LEU A 71 22.53 19.34 22.75
C LEU A 71 23.78 19.16 23.64
N GLN A 72 24.65 18.19 23.32
CA GLN A 72 25.94 18.03 23.99
C GLN A 72 26.85 19.24 23.74
N SER A 73 26.87 19.77 22.52
CA SER A 73 27.64 20.98 22.18
C SER A 73 27.12 22.24 22.92
N GLN A 74 25.86 22.19 23.38
CA GLN A 74 25.22 23.23 24.18
C GLN A 74 25.40 23.00 25.71
N GLY A 75 26.14 21.97 26.11
CA GLY A 75 26.54 21.73 27.50
C GLY A 75 25.76 20.65 28.25
N ALA A 76 24.82 19.94 27.60
CA ALA A 76 24.15 18.79 28.22
C ALA A 76 25.09 17.57 28.31
N SER A 77 24.94 16.73 29.34
CA SER A 77 25.66 15.44 29.36
C SER A 77 25.16 14.52 28.24
N ALA A 78 25.96 13.54 27.83
CA ALA A 78 25.58 12.62 26.75
C ALA A 78 24.25 11.88 27.04
N VAL A 79 24.02 11.49 28.30
CA VAL A 79 22.80 10.81 28.73
C VAL A 79 21.60 11.75 28.69
N GLU A 80 21.75 12.98 29.20
CA GLU A 80 20.68 13.99 29.18
C GLU A 80 20.34 14.43 27.75
N ALA A 81 21.35 14.64 26.91
CA ALA A 81 21.17 15.02 25.52
C ALA A 81 20.41 13.94 24.73
N GLN A 82 20.74 12.66 24.95
CA GLN A 82 20.05 11.56 24.29
C GLN A 82 18.61 11.40 24.82
N ALA A 83 18.39 11.58 26.11
CA ALA A 83 17.05 11.57 26.71
C ALA A 83 16.18 12.73 26.19
N GLN A 84 16.74 13.94 26.13
CA GLN A 84 16.07 15.13 25.59
C GLN A 84 15.76 14.99 24.10
N ALA A 85 16.71 14.51 23.29
CA ALA A 85 16.47 14.24 21.88
C ALA A 85 15.31 13.26 21.69
N ARG A 86 15.29 12.14 22.42
CA ARG A 86 14.18 11.17 22.40
C ARG A 86 12.85 11.81 22.83
N GLN A 87 12.88 12.64 23.87
CA GLN A 87 11.68 13.34 24.35
C GLN A 87 11.12 14.31 23.29
N MET A 88 12.00 15.04 22.57
CA MET A 88 11.58 15.94 21.49
C MET A 88 10.82 15.18 20.40
N PHE A 89 11.37 14.09 19.88
CA PHE A 89 10.69 13.28 18.85
C PHE A 89 9.42 12.58 19.37
N SER A 90 9.41 12.17 20.64
CA SER A 90 8.24 11.56 21.28
C SER A 90 7.09 12.54 21.51
N ALA A 91 7.35 13.85 21.50
CA ALA A 91 6.33 14.89 21.66
C ALA A 91 5.51 15.13 20.38
N ALA A 92 5.88 14.51 19.26
CA ALA A 92 5.12 14.62 18.02
C ALA A 92 3.70 14.04 18.21
N GLN A 93 2.70 14.79 17.78
CA GLN A 93 1.28 14.45 17.93
C GLN A 93 0.70 13.81 16.65
N GLY A 94 1.37 13.99 15.52
CA GLY A 94 0.97 13.44 14.23
C GLY A 94 1.87 13.94 13.10
N MET A 95 1.29 14.04 11.90
CA MET A 95 1.99 14.44 10.69
C MET A 95 1.38 15.71 10.08
N LEU A 96 2.22 16.60 9.58
CA LEU A 96 1.88 17.58 8.56
C LEU A 96 2.24 16.98 7.21
N VAL A 97 1.26 16.87 6.31
CA VAL A 97 1.44 16.20 5.03
C VAL A 97 1.18 17.19 3.91
N VAL A 98 2.23 17.54 3.17
CA VAL A 98 2.10 18.30 1.93
C VAL A 98 1.87 17.33 0.79
N VAL A 99 0.82 17.54 0.02
CA VAL A 99 0.43 16.74 -1.14
C VAL A 99 0.73 17.51 -2.41
N MET A 100 1.43 16.83 -3.31
CA MET A 100 1.70 17.26 -4.67
C MET A 100 0.93 16.34 -5.61
N ALA A 101 0.22 16.92 -6.57
CA ALA A 101 -0.44 16.20 -7.64
C ALA A 101 0.26 16.51 -8.96
N GLY A 102 0.39 15.52 -9.84
CA GLY A 102 0.97 15.72 -11.15
C GLY A 102 0.60 14.62 -12.12
N ASP A 103 1.19 14.67 -13.32
CA ASP A 103 0.92 13.71 -14.40
C ASP A 103 1.30 12.26 -14.04
N HIS A 104 2.10 12.08 -12.98
CA HIS A 104 2.52 10.77 -12.46
C HIS A 104 1.80 10.39 -11.15
N GLY A 105 0.63 10.99 -10.91
CA GLY A 105 -0.17 10.76 -9.71
C GLY A 105 0.21 11.62 -8.51
N LEU A 106 0.03 11.08 -7.31
CA LEU A 106 0.24 11.80 -6.05
C LEU A 106 1.62 11.54 -5.45
N SER A 107 2.21 12.58 -4.88
CA SER A 107 3.39 12.46 -4.02
C SER A 107 3.23 13.29 -2.76
N THR A 108 3.90 12.86 -1.67
CA THR A 108 3.76 13.49 -0.36
C THR A 108 5.09 13.81 0.28
N ILE A 109 5.10 14.91 1.03
CA ILE A 109 6.22 15.33 1.89
C ILE A 109 5.70 15.37 3.33
N PRO A 110 5.74 14.23 4.04
CA PRO A 110 5.26 14.14 5.41
C PRO A 110 6.33 14.66 6.40
N GLN A 111 5.90 15.42 7.39
CA GLN A 111 6.74 16.02 8.43
C GLN A 111 6.10 15.80 9.80
N LEU A 112 6.91 15.63 10.85
CA LEU A 112 6.38 15.51 12.22
C LEU A 112 5.69 16.81 12.62
N ASN A 113 4.48 16.70 13.16
CA ASN A 113 3.74 17.81 13.74
C ASN A 113 3.74 17.70 15.27
N PHE A 114 4.11 18.77 15.96
CA PHE A 114 4.21 18.84 17.42
C PHE A 114 3.03 19.57 18.07
N GLY A 115 1.98 19.87 17.29
CA GLY A 115 0.77 20.52 17.77
C GLY A 115 0.80 22.05 17.72
N HIS A 116 1.82 22.64 17.09
CA HIS A 116 1.93 24.08 16.90
C HIS A 116 2.37 24.42 15.46
N LEU A 117 1.64 25.37 14.84
CA LEU A 117 1.93 25.91 13.51
C LEU A 117 2.50 27.32 13.63
N GLU A 118 3.61 27.45 14.35
CA GLU A 118 4.34 28.71 14.48
C GLU A 118 5.06 29.08 13.19
N ASP A 119 5.39 30.36 13.03
CA ASP A 119 5.88 30.88 11.74
C ASP A 119 7.17 30.19 11.29
N GLY A 120 8.11 29.94 12.21
CA GLY A 120 9.33 29.22 11.90
C GLY A 120 9.10 27.76 11.48
N TYR A 121 8.13 27.07 12.07
CA TYR A 121 7.75 25.72 11.65
C TYR A 121 7.13 25.72 10.25
N CYS A 122 6.24 26.67 9.98
CA CYS A 122 5.62 26.82 8.66
C CYS A 122 6.65 27.18 7.57
N ASP A 123 7.68 27.99 7.89
CA ASP A 123 8.77 28.30 6.96
C ASP A 123 9.63 27.07 6.69
N HIS A 124 9.94 26.30 7.73
CA HIS A 124 10.64 25.03 7.58
C HIS A 124 9.84 24.04 6.73
N ALA A 125 8.52 23.98 6.90
CA ALA A 125 7.66 23.11 6.12
C ALA A 125 7.68 23.45 4.62
N VAL A 126 7.75 24.74 4.26
CA VAL A 126 7.94 25.19 2.88
C VAL A 126 9.34 24.85 2.37
N GLN A 127 10.38 25.06 3.18
CA GLN A 127 11.76 24.72 2.82
C GLN A 127 11.97 23.22 2.57
N ALA A 128 11.26 22.36 3.32
CA ALA A 128 11.30 20.91 3.15
C ALA A 128 10.78 20.45 1.77
N CYS A 129 9.98 21.27 1.08
CA CYS A 129 9.56 21.04 -0.30
C CYS A 129 10.67 21.32 -1.33
N GLY A 130 11.80 21.88 -0.89
CA GLY A 130 12.96 22.20 -1.71
C GLY A 130 13.12 23.71 -1.96
N ALA A 131 14.37 24.13 -2.17
CA ALA A 131 14.73 25.56 -2.28
C ALA A 131 14.04 26.30 -3.45
N ASN A 132 13.61 25.57 -4.49
CA ASN A 132 12.95 26.13 -5.68
C ASN A 132 11.49 25.70 -5.78
N PHE A 133 10.83 25.40 -4.65
CA PHE A 133 9.43 24.99 -4.66
C PHE A 133 8.53 26.13 -5.19
N PRO A 134 7.91 26.00 -6.38
CA PRO A 134 7.26 27.12 -7.07
C PRO A 134 6.03 27.63 -6.33
N ALA A 135 5.36 26.76 -5.57
CA ALA A 135 4.14 27.07 -4.82
C ALA A 135 4.41 27.42 -3.34
N GLY A 136 5.63 27.89 -3.00
CA GLY A 136 5.99 28.28 -1.63
C GLY A 136 5.00 29.27 -0.98
N PRO A 137 4.61 30.37 -1.65
CA PRO A 137 3.62 31.31 -1.13
C PRO A 137 2.23 30.68 -0.90
N GLU A 138 1.80 29.79 -1.80
CA GLU A 138 0.49 29.11 -1.72
C GLU A 138 0.46 28.13 -0.56
N LEU A 139 1.52 27.32 -0.39
CA LEU A 139 1.67 26.43 0.76
C LEU A 139 1.70 27.23 2.07
N ARG A 140 2.40 28.37 2.10
CA ARG A 140 2.44 29.25 3.28
C ARG A 140 1.05 29.78 3.65
N ALA A 141 0.25 30.18 2.65
CA ALA A 141 -1.13 30.60 2.87
C ALA A 141 -1.98 29.44 3.42
N ALA A 142 -1.85 28.23 2.85
CA ALA A 142 -2.56 27.05 3.30
C ALA A 142 -2.19 26.63 4.74
N LEU A 143 -0.91 26.75 5.12
CA LEU A 143 -0.46 26.52 6.50
C LEU A 143 -1.05 27.54 7.49
N THR A 144 -1.20 28.79 7.05
CA THR A 144 -1.86 29.84 7.84
C THR A 144 -3.35 29.52 8.04
N GLU A 145 -4.02 29.01 7.00
CA GLU A 145 -5.39 28.53 7.09
C GLU A 145 -5.52 27.33 8.04
N LEU A 146 -4.63 26.33 7.94
CA LEU A 146 -4.58 25.20 8.86
C LEU A 146 -4.39 25.64 10.31
N LYS A 147 -3.53 26.62 10.55
CA LYS A 147 -3.33 27.22 11.88
C LYS A 147 -4.62 27.82 12.41
N ALA A 148 -5.32 28.62 11.60
CA ALA A 148 -6.60 29.21 11.98
C ALA A 148 -7.65 28.12 12.29
N LYS A 149 -7.72 27.06 11.47
CA LYS A 149 -8.61 25.91 11.68
C LYS A 149 -8.31 25.19 13.00
N ALA A 150 -7.04 24.90 13.28
CA ALA A 150 -6.60 24.24 14.50
C ALA A 150 -6.90 25.09 15.75
N MET A 151 -6.64 26.41 15.70
CA MET A 151 -7.01 27.33 16.78
C MET A 151 -8.52 27.44 17.00
N GLY A 152 -9.31 27.19 15.96
CA GLY A 152 -10.77 27.10 16.01
C GLY A 152 -11.31 25.77 16.55
N ASN A 153 -10.47 24.90 17.13
CA ASN A 153 -10.81 23.55 17.58
C ASN A 153 -11.32 22.62 16.46
N THR A 154 -10.97 22.90 15.20
CA THR A 154 -11.20 21.95 14.11
C THR A 154 -10.31 20.73 14.32
N GLY A 155 -10.88 19.54 14.36
CA GLY A 155 -10.13 18.29 14.47
C GLY A 155 -9.94 17.58 13.13
N TRP A 156 -9.12 16.53 13.13
CA TRP A 156 -9.16 15.49 12.10
C TRP A 156 -10.61 14.98 11.91
N PRO A 157 -11.08 14.69 10.67
CA PRO A 157 -10.38 14.76 9.37
C PRO A 157 -10.51 16.12 8.64
N ASN A 158 -10.92 17.18 9.34
CA ASN A 158 -11.24 18.48 8.75
C ASN A 158 -10.05 19.46 8.67
N LEU A 159 -8.89 19.07 9.21
CA LEU A 159 -7.66 19.85 9.18
C LEU A 159 -6.94 19.72 7.82
N ILE A 160 -7.59 20.25 6.79
CA ILE A 160 -7.13 20.29 5.39
C ILE A 160 -7.09 21.75 4.90
N ALA A 161 -6.15 22.11 4.03
CA ALA A 161 -6.10 23.41 3.37
C ALA A 161 -5.39 23.33 2.01
N GLY A 162 -5.49 24.41 1.22
CA GLY A 162 -4.86 24.53 -0.08
C GLY A 162 -5.84 24.40 -1.26
N PRO A 163 -5.36 24.60 -2.51
CA PRO A 163 -6.22 24.71 -3.70
C PRO A 163 -7.15 23.52 -3.90
N GLY A 164 -6.67 22.31 -3.62
CA GLY A 164 -7.41 21.07 -3.76
C GLY A 164 -8.37 20.75 -2.62
N ALA A 165 -8.32 21.47 -1.48
CA ALA A 165 -9.16 21.18 -0.31
C ALA A 165 -10.67 21.33 -0.57
N GLY A 166 -11.04 22.14 -1.57
CA GLY A 166 -12.44 22.38 -1.93
C GLY A 166 -13.28 22.97 -0.80
N SER A 167 -14.61 22.88 -0.94
CA SER A 167 -15.56 23.41 0.05
C SER A 167 -16.14 22.36 1.00
N LYS A 168 -15.95 21.06 0.70
CA LYS A 168 -16.49 19.94 1.48
C LYS A 168 -15.41 18.89 1.71
N VAL A 169 -15.27 18.47 2.97
CA VAL A 169 -14.25 17.51 3.41
C VAL A 169 -14.43 16.14 2.75
N ASP A 170 -15.67 15.67 2.60
CA ASP A 170 -15.94 14.39 1.92
C ASP A 170 -15.47 14.40 0.47
N THR A 171 -15.76 15.49 -0.25
CA THR A 171 -15.36 15.66 -1.65
C THR A 171 -13.85 15.73 -1.80
N PHE A 172 -13.16 16.34 -0.84
CA PHE A 172 -11.70 16.36 -0.82
C PHE A 172 -11.11 14.95 -0.72
N TRP A 173 -11.50 14.18 0.29
CA TRP A 173 -10.91 12.86 0.52
C TRP A 173 -11.27 11.85 -0.58
N LEU A 174 -12.50 11.89 -1.10
CA LEU A 174 -12.89 11.06 -2.24
C LEU A 174 -12.16 11.45 -3.52
N GLY A 175 -11.99 12.75 -3.78
CA GLY A 175 -11.19 13.22 -4.92
C GLY A 175 -9.72 12.79 -4.80
N LEU A 176 -9.15 12.87 -3.60
CA LEU A 176 -7.79 12.40 -3.33
C LEU A 176 -7.65 10.89 -3.47
N ALA A 177 -8.67 10.12 -3.07
CA ALA A 177 -8.73 8.68 -3.29
C ALA A 177 -8.73 8.33 -4.78
N ALA A 178 -9.55 9.03 -5.58
CA ALA A 178 -9.61 8.83 -7.03
C ALA A 178 -8.25 9.08 -7.70
N MET A 179 -7.60 10.21 -7.41
CA MET A 179 -6.27 10.52 -7.96
C MET A 179 -5.18 9.53 -7.52
N LEU A 180 -5.24 9.04 -6.28
CA LEU A 180 -4.32 8.02 -5.80
C LEU A 180 -4.50 6.72 -6.61
N VAL A 181 -5.75 6.30 -6.75
CA VAL A 181 -6.13 5.06 -7.44
C VAL A 181 -5.77 5.11 -8.92
N GLU A 182 -6.09 6.21 -9.60
CA GLU A 182 -5.74 6.42 -11.01
C GLU A 182 -4.22 6.34 -11.23
N GLY A 183 -3.43 7.03 -10.40
CA GLY A 183 -1.96 6.96 -10.50
C GLY A 183 -1.36 5.59 -10.18
N LEU A 184 -2.07 4.75 -9.41
CA LEU A 184 -1.69 3.35 -9.20
C LEU A 184 -1.99 2.49 -10.45
N ASP A 185 -3.16 2.67 -11.06
CA ASP A 185 -3.62 1.93 -12.23
C ASP A 185 -2.76 2.21 -13.46
N GLU A 186 -2.30 3.44 -13.63
CA GLU A 186 -1.42 3.84 -14.73
C GLU A 186 0.05 3.44 -14.50
N GLY A 187 0.38 2.86 -13.34
CA GLY A 187 1.72 2.36 -13.02
C GLY A 187 2.75 3.47 -12.75
N PHE A 188 2.30 4.70 -12.49
CA PHE A 188 3.16 5.86 -12.28
C PHE A 188 3.87 5.87 -10.91
N THR A 189 3.43 5.04 -9.98
CA THR A 189 4.09 4.86 -8.69
C THR A 189 5.16 3.76 -8.78
N SER A 190 6.44 4.15 -8.69
CA SER A 190 7.53 3.17 -8.57
C SER A 190 7.44 2.45 -7.21
N LEU A 191 7.02 1.18 -7.22
CA LEU A 191 6.64 0.38 -6.04
C LEU A 191 7.82 -0.13 -5.17
N ASN A 192 8.99 0.51 -5.19
CA ASN A 192 10.16 0.03 -4.44
C ASN A 192 10.71 1.12 -3.47
N GLY A 193 10.99 0.71 -2.23
CA GLY A 193 11.66 1.54 -1.21
C GLY A 193 10.77 2.60 -0.55
N ALA A 194 11.36 3.72 -0.13
CA ALA A 194 10.71 4.76 0.68
C ALA A 194 9.57 5.53 -0.03
N GLY A 195 9.40 5.34 -1.35
CA GLY A 195 8.24 5.86 -2.09
C GLY A 195 6.96 5.07 -1.81
N PHE A 196 7.08 3.74 -1.69
CA PHE A 196 5.94 2.87 -1.41
C PHE A 196 5.35 3.12 -0.02
N GLU A 197 6.19 3.22 1.02
CA GLU A 197 5.71 3.48 2.39
C GLU A 197 4.94 4.80 2.50
N ARG A 198 5.37 5.85 1.79
CA ARG A 198 4.65 7.13 1.74
C ARG A 198 3.28 7.01 1.06
N VAL A 199 3.19 6.22 0.00
CA VAL A 199 1.92 5.92 -0.69
C VAL A 199 0.98 5.14 0.23
N ARG A 200 1.50 4.18 1.03
CA ARG A 200 0.69 3.45 2.02
C ARG A 200 0.15 4.35 3.12
N ASP A 201 0.99 5.25 3.64
CA ASP A 201 0.58 6.23 4.65
C ASP A 201 -0.51 7.17 4.11
N LEU A 202 -0.34 7.65 2.87
CA LEU A 202 -1.35 8.46 2.21
C LEU A 202 -2.68 7.69 2.05
N ALA A 203 -2.62 6.44 1.57
CA ALA A 203 -3.79 5.59 1.40
C ALA A 203 -4.50 5.34 2.75
N HIS A 204 -3.73 5.13 3.82
CA HIS A 204 -4.25 5.00 5.17
C HIS A 204 -5.02 6.26 5.60
N TRP A 205 -4.41 7.44 5.45
CA TRP A 205 -5.05 8.70 5.84
C TRP A 205 -6.33 8.98 5.06
N ILE A 206 -6.34 8.71 3.76
CA ILE A 206 -7.53 8.85 2.92
C ILE A 206 -8.64 7.91 3.41
N GLY A 207 -8.37 6.61 3.54
CA GLY A 207 -9.37 5.64 3.99
C GLY A 207 -9.89 5.93 5.41
N ALA A 208 -8.99 6.31 6.32
CA ALA A 208 -9.36 6.71 7.67
C ALA A 208 -10.24 7.96 7.69
N ALA A 209 -9.91 8.97 6.87
CA ALA A 209 -10.69 10.20 6.80
C ALA A 209 -12.10 9.97 6.25
N ILE A 210 -12.24 9.18 5.17
CA ILE A 210 -13.55 8.85 4.59
C ILE A 210 -14.42 8.11 5.61
N ARG A 211 -13.85 7.12 6.31
CA ARG A 211 -14.53 6.38 7.37
C ARG A 211 -14.98 7.30 8.50
N ASP A 212 -14.09 8.16 8.99
CA ASP A 212 -14.39 9.05 10.12
C ASP A 212 -15.45 10.09 9.73
N SER A 213 -15.39 10.67 8.52
CA SER A 213 -16.43 11.57 7.98
C SER A 213 -17.79 10.87 7.76
N SER A 214 -17.80 9.64 7.25
CA SER A 214 -19.03 8.85 7.08
C SER A 214 -19.68 8.55 8.42
N ARG A 215 -18.87 8.22 9.44
CA ARG A 215 -19.34 8.00 10.82
C ARG A 215 -19.96 9.25 11.42
N ASP A 216 -19.31 10.40 11.28
CA ASP A 216 -19.79 11.67 11.86
C ASP A 216 -21.07 12.18 11.17
N SER A 217 -21.18 11.97 9.86
CA SER A 217 -22.35 12.38 9.08
C SER A 217 -23.52 11.39 9.12
N GLY A 218 -23.28 10.15 9.53
CA GLY A 218 -24.25 9.04 9.47
C GLY A 218 -24.64 8.62 8.05
N LYS A 219 -23.96 9.14 7.02
CA LYS A 219 -24.24 8.83 5.62
C LYS A 219 -23.51 7.55 5.22
N LYS A 220 -24.24 6.64 4.58
CA LYS A 220 -23.62 5.53 3.85
C LYS A 220 -22.85 6.06 2.66
N LEU A 221 -21.68 5.47 2.41
CA LEU A 221 -20.95 5.67 1.17
C LEU A 221 -21.78 5.13 0.00
N ASP A 222 -21.75 5.84 -1.13
CA ASP A 222 -22.19 5.25 -2.39
C ASP A 222 -21.18 4.19 -2.86
N GLU A 223 -21.54 3.47 -3.92
CA GLU A 223 -20.75 2.36 -4.45
C GLU A 223 -19.34 2.80 -4.87
N ASP A 224 -19.23 3.87 -5.66
CA ASP A 224 -17.95 4.42 -6.11
C ASP A 224 -17.06 4.81 -4.93
N ALA A 225 -17.62 5.50 -3.93
CA ALA A 225 -16.89 5.88 -2.72
C ALA A 225 -16.44 4.67 -1.91
N ALA A 226 -17.28 3.64 -1.80
CA ALA A 226 -16.94 2.40 -1.11
C ALA A 226 -15.83 1.61 -1.85
N VAL A 227 -15.85 1.58 -3.19
CA VAL A 227 -14.78 0.99 -4.02
C VAL A 227 -13.47 1.73 -3.80
N LEU A 228 -13.46 3.06 -3.94
CA LEU A 228 -12.25 3.87 -3.72
C LEU A 228 -11.69 3.69 -2.30
N THR A 229 -12.56 3.64 -1.30
CA THR A 229 -12.17 3.43 0.11
C THR A 229 -11.57 2.05 0.31
N ALA A 230 -12.18 1.00 -0.24
CA ALA A 230 -11.65 -0.36 -0.21
C ALA A 230 -10.25 -0.40 -0.83
N ARG A 231 -10.07 0.20 -2.02
CA ARG A 231 -8.77 0.26 -2.70
C ARG A 231 -7.72 1.01 -1.89
N CYS A 232 -8.07 2.12 -1.23
CA CYS A 232 -7.15 2.80 -0.32
C CYS A 232 -6.72 1.91 0.85
N HIS A 233 -7.65 1.19 1.48
CA HIS A 233 -7.31 0.24 2.55
C HIS A 233 -6.42 -0.91 2.03
N LEU A 234 -6.65 -1.41 0.82
CA LEU A 234 -5.79 -2.43 0.21
C LEU A 234 -4.36 -1.95 -0.03
N VAL A 235 -4.21 -0.70 -0.48
CA VAL A 235 -2.90 -0.06 -0.70
C VAL A 235 -2.19 0.19 0.63
N ALA A 236 -2.89 0.73 1.63
CA ALA A 236 -2.38 0.89 2.99
C ALA A 236 -1.94 -0.44 3.61
N GLY A 237 -2.60 -1.52 3.18
CA GLY A 237 -2.39 -2.86 3.67
C GLY A 237 -3.21 -3.13 4.93
N GLU A 238 -4.47 -2.73 4.89
CA GLU A 238 -5.44 -2.84 5.98
C GLU A 238 -6.54 -3.80 5.56
N ALA A 239 -6.21 -5.10 5.47
CA ALA A 239 -7.12 -6.10 4.90
C ALA A 239 -8.46 -6.17 5.63
N GLU A 240 -8.49 -5.98 6.96
CA GLU A 240 -9.73 -5.98 7.75
C GLU A 240 -10.63 -4.77 7.42
N ALA A 241 -10.04 -3.58 7.26
CA ALA A 241 -10.79 -2.39 6.87
C ALA A 241 -11.32 -2.52 5.44
N ALA A 242 -10.52 -3.05 4.52
CA ALA A 242 -10.95 -3.34 3.15
C ALA A 242 -12.09 -4.36 3.12
N ALA A 243 -12.02 -5.44 3.91
CA ALA A 243 -13.08 -6.43 4.03
C ALA A 243 -14.40 -5.81 4.47
N GLY A 244 -14.36 -4.90 5.45
CA GLY A 244 -15.54 -4.16 5.90
C GLY A 244 -16.19 -3.33 4.77
N CYS A 245 -15.40 -2.70 3.90
CA CYS A 245 -15.93 -2.00 2.73
C CYS A 245 -16.56 -2.96 1.71
N LEU A 246 -15.92 -4.09 1.43
CA LEU A 246 -16.42 -5.10 0.48
C LEU A 246 -17.73 -5.74 0.95
N ASP A 247 -17.90 -5.94 2.26
CA ASP A 247 -19.18 -6.39 2.83
C ASP A 247 -20.33 -5.39 2.57
N HIS A 248 -20.05 -4.09 2.50
CA HIS A 248 -21.06 -3.07 2.18
C HIS A 248 -21.39 -3.02 0.68
N LEU A 249 -20.42 -3.36 -0.17
CA LEU A 249 -20.60 -3.44 -1.63
C LEU A 249 -21.39 -4.68 -2.05
N LEU A 250 -21.49 -5.70 -1.19
CA LEU A 250 -22.18 -6.94 -1.50
C LEU A 250 -23.71 -6.78 -1.50
N THR A 251 -24.25 -6.34 -2.63
CA THR A 251 -25.69 -6.08 -2.86
C THR A 251 -26.17 -6.75 -4.15
N GLU A 252 -27.48 -6.87 -4.38
CA GLU A 252 -28.04 -7.49 -5.60
C GLU A 252 -27.66 -6.75 -6.90
N ASP A 253 -27.41 -5.44 -6.81
CA ASP A 253 -27.13 -4.56 -7.97
C ASP A 253 -25.63 -4.34 -8.22
N ALA A 254 -24.74 -4.93 -7.40
CA ALA A 254 -23.31 -4.68 -7.49
C ALA A 254 -22.68 -5.30 -8.74
N ASP A 255 -21.61 -4.69 -9.24
CA ASP A 255 -20.75 -5.28 -10.27
C ASP A 255 -20.01 -6.52 -9.70
N ALA A 256 -20.51 -7.70 -10.03
CA ALA A 256 -19.98 -8.97 -9.54
C ALA A 256 -18.51 -9.20 -9.92
N ASP A 257 -18.11 -8.81 -11.14
CA ASP A 257 -16.75 -9.03 -11.63
C ASP A 257 -15.77 -8.06 -10.95
N GLY A 258 -16.13 -6.77 -10.87
CA GLY A 258 -15.35 -5.77 -10.14
C GLY A 258 -15.21 -6.08 -8.65
N LEU A 259 -16.28 -6.55 -8.01
CA LEU A 259 -16.25 -6.97 -6.61
C LEU A 259 -15.35 -8.20 -6.41
N ALA A 260 -15.44 -9.20 -7.29
CA ALA A 260 -14.58 -10.38 -7.23
C ALA A 260 -13.09 -10.01 -7.41
N GLU A 261 -12.77 -9.09 -8.32
CA GLU A 261 -11.42 -8.57 -8.53
C GLU A 261 -10.85 -7.91 -7.25
N LEU A 262 -11.63 -7.04 -6.60
CA LEU A 262 -11.21 -6.41 -5.34
C LEU A 262 -10.94 -7.44 -4.24
N VAL A 263 -11.72 -8.52 -4.18
CA VAL A 263 -11.52 -9.61 -3.22
C VAL A 263 -10.24 -10.41 -3.52
N VAL A 264 -9.89 -10.60 -4.80
CA VAL A 264 -8.60 -11.18 -5.18
C VAL A 264 -7.45 -10.26 -4.73
N HIS A 265 -7.56 -8.95 -4.95
CA HIS A 265 -6.57 -7.98 -4.49
C HIS A 265 -6.42 -7.96 -2.95
N LEU A 266 -7.52 -8.11 -2.21
CA LEU A 266 -7.50 -8.29 -0.75
C LEU A 266 -6.69 -9.51 -0.34
N SER A 267 -6.91 -10.63 -1.02
CA SER A 267 -6.24 -11.89 -0.73
C SER A 267 -4.73 -11.79 -0.97
N ASP A 268 -4.32 -11.20 -2.09
CA ASP A 268 -2.91 -10.98 -2.40
C ASP A 268 -2.26 -9.97 -1.44
N ALA A 269 -2.98 -8.93 -1.01
CA ALA A 269 -2.52 -7.98 0.01
C ALA A 269 -2.32 -8.66 1.37
N ALA A 270 -3.27 -9.48 1.82
CA ALA A 270 -3.19 -10.22 3.08
C ALA A 270 -2.02 -11.22 3.11
N ILE A 271 -1.76 -11.91 1.98
CA ILE A 271 -0.59 -12.79 1.84
C ILE A 271 0.71 -11.97 1.95
N ARG A 272 0.82 -10.84 1.24
CA ARG A 272 2.01 -9.97 1.31
C ARG A 272 2.30 -9.46 2.72
N GLN A 273 1.26 -9.20 3.50
CA GLN A 273 1.36 -8.73 4.89
C GLN A 273 1.58 -9.85 5.92
N GLY A 274 1.50 -11.12 5.51
CA GLY A 274 1.63 -12.24 6.45
C GLY A 274 0.41 -12.47 7.34
N ILE A 275 -0.77 -11.98 6.93
CA ILE A 275 -2.05 -12.16 7.66
C ILE A 275 -3.08 -13.01 6.88
N PRO A 276 -2.70 -14.19 6.32
CA PRO A 276 -3.63 -14.96 5.49
C PRO A 276 -4.79 -15.59 6.29
N VAL A 277 -4.61 -15.83 7.60
CA VAL A 277 -5.59 -16.54 8.43
C VAL A 277 -6.90 -15.74 8.63
N PRO A 278 -6.85 -14.47 9.08
CA PRO A 278 -8.08 -13.66 9.18
C PRO A 278 -8.78 -13.45 7.84
N ALA A 279 -8.03 -13.22 6.75
CA ALA A 279 -8.59 -13.04 5.42
C ALA A 279 -9.28 -14.31 4.89
N ALA A 280 -8.69 -15.49 5.12
CA ALA A 280 -9.34 -16.76 4.77
C ALA A 280 -10.64 -16.98 5.55
N ALA A 281 -10.66 -16.64 6.84
CA ALA A 281 -11.86 -16.75 7.69
C ALA A 281 -12.98 -15.81 7.23
N TRP A 282 -12.63 -14.59 6.80
CA TRP A 282 -13.60 -13.67 6.21
C TRP A 282 -14.18 -14.24 4.90
N LEU A 283 -13.34 -14.76 3.99
CA LEU A 283 -13.80 -15.38 2.74
C LEU A 283 -14.73 -16.58 2.95
N ASP A 284 -14.51 -17.38 4.00
CA ASP A 284 -15.41 -18.48 4.36
C ASP A 284 -16.85 -17.99 4.60
N THR A 285 -17.03 -16.73 5.00
CA THR A 285 -18.34 -16.09 5.21
C THR A 285 -18.82 -15.25 4.03
N PHE A 286 -17.90 -14.66 3.27
CA PHE A 286 -18.20 -13.80 2.13
C PHE A 286 -18.64 -14.60 0.90
N ILE A 287 -17.91 -15.66 0.56
CA ILE A 287 -18.15 -16.45 -0.65
C ILE A 287 -19.58 -17.01 -0.71
N PRO A 288 -20.14 -17.63 0.34
CA PRO A 288 -21.52 -18.12 0.28
C PRO A 288 -22.55 -17.03 0.01
N LYS A 289 -22.35 -15.82 0.55
CA LYS A 289 -23.24 -14.67 0.32
C LYS A 289 -23.12 -14.15 -1.11
N PHE A 290 -21.88 -14.06 -1.62
CA PHE A 290 -21.62 -13.70 -3.02
C PHE A 290 -22.25 -14.71 -3.97
N GLU A 291 -22.03 -16.01 -3.76
CA GLU A 291 -22.55 -17.06 -4.63
C GLU A 291 -24.08 -17.15 -4.58
N GLN A 292 -24.72 -16.72 -3.49
CA GLN A 292 -26.18 -16.61 -3.41
C GLN A 292 -26.74 -15.52 -4.35
N LEU A 293 -25.99 -14.43 -4.55
CA LEU A 293 -26.40 -13.29 -5.38
C LEU A 293 -26.03 -13.49 -6.85
N PHE A 294 -24.79 -13.93 -7.11
CA PHE A 294 -24.19 -13.91 -8.45
C PHE A 294 -23.85 -15.29 -9.01
N GLY A 295 -24.03 -16.35 -8.22
CA GLY A 295 -23.63 -17.70 -8.57
C GLY A 295 -22.14 -17.98 -8.33
N THR A 296 -21.71 -19.19 -8.67
CA THR A 296 -20.34 -19.66 -8.42
C THR A 296 -19.29 -18.84 -9.15
N CYS A 297 -18.30 -18.33 -8.41
CA CYS A 297 -17.16 -17.58 -8.95
C CYS A 297 -15.84 -18.31 -8.70
N TYR A 298 -15.06 -18.55 -9.76
CA TYR A 298 -13.81 -19.30 -9.67
C TYR A 298 -12.71 -18.47 -9.00
N GLU A 299 -12.67 -17.17 -9.28
CA GLU A 299 -11.71 -16.17 -8.82
C GLU A 299 -11.71 -16.09 -7.29
N LEU A 300 -12.91 -16.10 -6.68
CA LEU A 300 -13.05 -16.12 -5.23
C LEU A 300 -12.54 -17.43 -4.61
N ARG A 301 -12.79 -18.57 -5.28
CA ARG A 301 -12.32 -19.88 -4.79
C ARG A 301 -10.81 -20.00 -4.87
N ILE A 302 -10.16 -19.48 -5.93
CA ILE A 302 -8.71 -19.49 -6.04
C ILE A 302 -8.06 -18.50 -5.07
N ALA A 303 -8.69 -17.35 -4.83
CA ALA A 303 -8.27 -16.41 -3.79
C ALA A 303 -8.30 -17.05 -2.39
N ARG A 304 -9.39 -17.76 -2.06
CA ARG A 304 -9.49 -18.55 -0.83
C ARG A 304 -8.42 -19.64 -0.75
N PHE A 305 -8.21 -20.39 -1.84
CA PHE A 305 -7.19 -21.44 -1.88
C PHE A 305 -5.78 -20.88 -1.61
N LYS A 306 -5.41 -19.76 -2.26
CA LYS A 306 -4.13 -19.08 -2.04
C LYS A 306 -3.94 -18.71 -0.57
N LEU A 307 -4.95 -18.15 0.08
CA LEU A 307 -4.88 -17.79 1.50
C LEU A 307 -4.70 -19.02 2.40
N LEU A 308 -5.44 -20.10 2.14
CA LEU A 308 -5.31 -21.36 2.88
C LEU A 308 -3.91 -21.99 2.69
N ALA A 309 -3.38 -21.98 1.47
CA ALA A 309 -2.02 -22.44 1.19
C ALA A 309 -0.98 -21.56 1.92
N ALA A 310 -1.15 -20.24 1.88
CA ALA A 310 -0.26 -19.28 2.54
C ALA A 310 -0.27 -19.39 4.06
N ALA A 311 -1.40 -19.79 4.64
CA ALA A 311 -1.58 -20.08 6.05
C ALA A 311 -1.09 -21.47 6.49
N ALA A 312 -0.63 -22.31 5.56
CA ALA A 312 -0.24 -23.70 5.82
C ALA A 312 -1.30 -24.50 6.60
N VAL A 313 -2.58 -24.37 6.21
CA VAL A 313 -3.68 -25.06 6.89
C VAL A 313 -3.56 -26.59 6.81
N PRO A 314 -4.26 -27.34 7.70
CA PRO A 314 -4.28 -28.80 7.65
C PRO A 314 -4.71 -29.35 6.28
N THR A 315 -4.18 -30.53 5.95
CA THR A 315 -4.36 -31.18 4.65
C THR A 315 -5.83 -31.35 4.27
N GLU A 316 -6.72 -31.72 5.19
CA GLU A 316 -8.13 -31.91 4.85
C GLU A 316 -8.78 -30.62 4.36
N ARG A 317 -8.47 -29.48 5.00
CA ARG A 317 -9.03 -28.17 4.65
C ARG A 317 -8.50 -27.69 3.29
N LEU A 318 -7.22 -27.95 3.00
CA LEU A 318 -6.64 -27.57 1.71
C LEU A 318 -7.16 -28.46 0.57
N LEU A 319 -7.36 -29.76 0.82
CA LEU A 319 -7.99 -30.68 -0.13
C LEU A 319 -9.44 -30.29 -0.44
N ASP A 320 -10.22 -29.93 0.57
CA ASP A 320 -11.58 -29.45 0.37
C ASP A 320 -11.61 -28.20 -0.53
N ALA A 321 -10.72 -27.24 -0.26
CA ALA A 321 -10.58 -26.05 -1.12
C ALA A 321 -10.18 -26.41 -2.57
N ALA A 322 -9.27 -27.37 -2.77
CA ALA A 322 -8.92 -27.86 -4.10
C ALA A 322 -10.13 -28.52 -4.81
N ASN A 323 -10.90 -29.33 -4.10
CA ASN A 323 -12.12 -29.93 -4.64
C ASN A 323 -13.12 -28.86 -5.12
N GLN A 324 -13.28 -27.78 -4.34
CA GLN A 324 -14.13 -26.65 -4.72
C GLN A 324 -13.64 -25.93 -5.99
N LEU A 325 -12.32 -25.79 -6.18
CA LEU A 325 -11.74 -25.25 -7.43
C LEU A 325 -12.06 -26.15 -8.63
N PHE A 326 -11.85 -27.46 -8.48
CA PHE A 326 -12.12 -28.42 -9.55
C PHE A 326 -13.61 -28.49 -9.92
N ALA A 327 -14.49 -28.34 -8.93
CA ALA A 327 -15.93 -28.27 -9.14
C ALA A 327 -16.35 -26.99 -9.89
N ALA A 328 -15.70 -25.86 -9.63
CA ALA A 328 -15.98 -24.60 -10.31
C ALA A 328 -15.40 -24.55 -11.73
N ASN A 329 -14.11 -24.88 -11.91
CA ASN A 329 -13.47 -24.95 -13.22
C ASN A 329 -12.26 -25.87 -13.22
N LYS A 330 -12.46 -27.12 -13.67
CA LYS A 330 -11.40 -28.14 -13.76
C LYS A 330 -10.18 -27.73 -14.61
N LYS A 331 -10.39 -26.99 -15.71
CA LYS A 331 -9.30 -26.62 -16.61
C LYS A 331 -8.41 -25.56 -15.95
N SER A 332 -9.01 -24.50 -15.43
CA SER A 332 -8.29 -23.44 -14.71
C SER A 332 -7.62 -24.00 -13.45
N ALA A 333 -8.32 -24.82 -12.66
CA ALA A 333 -7.76 -25.44 -11.45
C ALA A 333 -6.49 -26.25 -11.74
N ARG A 334 -6.49 -27.03 -12.82
CA ARG A 334 -5.29 -27.77 -13.24
C ARG A 334 -4.14 -26.84 -13.60
N GLN A 335 -4.42 -25.74 -14.31
CA GLN A 335 -3.41 -24.77 -14.69
C GLN A 335 -2.81 -24.07 -13.46
N ASP A 336 -3.66 -23.50 -12.61
CA ASP A 336 -3.23 -22.69 -11.47
C ASP A 336 -2.44 -23.51 -10.44
N LEU A 337 -2.94 -24.70 -10.09
CA LEU A 337 -2.28 -25.54 -9.09
C LEU A 337 -0.91 -26.08 -9.56
N THR A 338 -0.66 -26.17 -10.87
CA THR A 338 0.57 -26.79 -11.42
C THR A 338 1.58 -25.81 -12.01
N ARG A 339 1.16 -24.60 -12.39
CA ARG A 339 2.01 -23.64 -13.11
C ARG A 339 2.19 -22.30 -12.39
N GLU A 340 1.20 -21.88 -11.61
CA GLU A 340 1.25 -20.58 -10.96
C GLU A 340 1.98 -20.65 -9.60
N PRO A 341 2.68 -19.58 -9.19
CA PRO A 341 3.43 -19.53 -7.95
C PRO A 341 2.52 -19.26 -6.72
N ILE A 342 1.50 -20.10 -6.53
CA ILE A 342 0.46 -19.92 -5.49
C ILE A 342 0.81 -20.56 -4.13
N TRP A 343 1.95 -21.25 -4.04
CA TRP A 343 2.32 -22.10 -2.91
C TRP A 343 3.22 -21.40 -1.88
N ARG A 344 3.26 -20.07 -1.90
CA ARG A 344 4.04 -19.29 -0.93
C ARG A 344 3.38 -19.37 0.44
N VAL A 345 4.10 -19.93 1.42
CA VAL A 345 3.73 -19.97 2.83
C VAL A 345 4.29 -18.75 3.55
N VAL A 346 3.42 -17.99 4.22
CA VAL A 346 3.79 -16.73 4.89
C VAL A 346 3.69 -16.81 6.41
N VAL A 347 2.98 -17.80 6.95
CA VAL A 347 3.04 -18.14 8.37
C VAL A 347 4.34 -18.89 8.66
N ALA A 348 5.00 -18.56 9.78
CA ALA A 348 6.23 -19.21 10.18
C ALA A 348 6.00 -20.72 10.37
N PRO A 349 6.76 -21.59 9.68
CA PRO A 349 6.56 -23.03 9.75
C PRO A 349 7.24 -23.65 10.98
N ASP A 350 6.60 -24.67 11.57
CA ASP A 350 7.15 -25.41 12.72
C ASP A 350 8.37 -26.27 12.35
N ALA A 351 8.34 -26.86 11.15
CA ALA A 351 9.38 -27.75 10.63
C ALA A 351 9.68 -27.46 9.16
N ASN A 352 10.97 -27.46 8.83
CA ASN A 352 11.48 -27.21 7.49
C ASN A 352 12.31 -28.39 6.99
N LEU A 353 12.20 -28.68 5.70
CA LEU A 353 12.96 -29.71 5.01
C LEU A 353 14.01 -29.10 4.08
N GLU A 354 15.14 -29.78 3.98
CA GLU A 354 16.10 -29.60 2.89
C GLU A 354 15.59 -30.30 1.61
N THR A 355 16.09 -29.87 0.45
CA THR A 355 15.65 -30.37 -0.87
C THR A 355 15.68 -31.89 -0.99
N ALA A 356 16.70 -32.57 -0.44
CA ALA A 356 16.82 -34.03 -0.49
C ALA A 356 15.71 -34.74 0.32
N ALA A 357 15.47 -34.29 1.55
CA ALA A 357 14.42 -34.84 2.41
C ALA A 357 13.01 -34.59 1.83
N ALA A 358 12.80 -33.41 1.22
CA ALA A 358 11.57 -33.12 0.50
C ALA A 358 11.38 -34.07 -0.70
N ALA A 359 12.44 -34.40 -1.42
CA ALA A 359 12.40 -35.32 -2.56
C ALA A 359 12.02 -36.74 -2.14
N GLU A 360 12.60 -37.24 -1.04
CA GLU A 360 12.25 -38.51 -0.43
C GLU A 360 10.77 -38.55 -0.02
N LEU A 361 10.29 -37.50 0.65
CA LEU A 361 8.90 -37.42 1.11
C LEU A 361 7.88 -37.51 -0.03
N ILE A 362 8.16 -36.89 -1.18
CA ILE A 362 7.24 -36.87 -2.32
C ILE A 362 7.53 -37.97 -3.36
N GLY A 363 8.56 -38.79 -3.14
CA GLY A 363 8.97 -39.85 -4.07
C GLY A 363 9.42 -39.35 -5.44
N LYS A 364 10.12 -38.20 -5.51
CA LYS A 364 10.64 -37.61 -6.75
C LYS A 364 12.15 -37.31 -6.64
N PRO A 365 12.89 -37.13 -7.75
CA PRO A 365 14.30 -36.74 -7.70
C PRO A 365 14.52 -35.35 -7.08
N ALA A 366 15.66 -35.12 -6.43
CA ALA A 366 15.99 -33.80 -5.85
C ALA A 366 16.00 -32.66 -6.90
N THR A 367 16.36 -32.96 -8.16
CA THR A 367 16.31 -32.01 -9.28
C THR A 367 14.89 -31.57 -9.61
N PHE A 368 13.89 -32.43 -9.41
CA PHE A 368 12.48 -32.08 -9.56
C PHE A 368 12.06 -31.06 -8.51
N VAL A 369 12.43 -31.29 -7.25
CA VAL A 369 12.13 -30.37 -6.13
C VAL A 369 12.82 -29.02 -6.35
N ALA A 370 14.11 -29.03 -6.70
CA ALA A 370 14.88 -27.80 -6.95
C ALA A 370 14.24 -26.94 -8.05
N LYS A 371 13.87 -27.54 -9.19
CA LYS A 371 13.21 -26.83 -10.30
C LYS A 371 11.85 -26.27 -9.89
N ARG A 372 11.04 -27.04 -9.16
CA ARG A 372 9.71 -26.59 -8.69
C ARG A 372 9.82 -25.46 -7.67
N LEU A 373 10.85 -25.50 -6.81
CA LEU A 373 11.14 -24.45 -5.84
C LEU A 373 11.56 -23.15 -6.51
N GLU A 374 12.44 -23.22 -7.52
CA GLU A 374 12.82 -22.09 -8.36
C GLU A 374 11.60 -21.46 -9.07
N GLN A 375 10.68 -22.30 -9.55
CA GLN A 375 9.43 -21.87 -10.18
C GLN A 375 8.33 -21.43 -9.19
N GLY A 376 8.52 -21.62 -7.89
CA GLY A 376 7.49 -21.34 -6.87
C GLY A 376 6.25 -22.26 -6.94
N THR A 377 6.34 -23.40 -7.61
CA THR A 377 5.20 -24.32 -7.85
C THR A 377 5.12 -25.48 -6.85
N ILE A 378 5.86 -25.37 -5.74
CA ILE A 378 5.82 -26.24 -4.56
C ILE A 378 5.85 -25.35 -3.32
N PRO A 379 5.34 -25.81 -2.15
CA PRO A 379 5.35 -24.98 -0.95
C PRO A 379 6.72 -24.47 -0.55
N PHE A 380 6.80 -23.17 -0.28
CA PHE A 380 8.03 -22.53 0.18
C PHE A 380 7.74 -21.41 1.16
N HIS A 381 8.65 -21.20 2.11
CA HIS A 381 8.65 -20.08 3.04
C HIS A 381 9.94 -19.29 2.87
N ARG A 382 9.85 -17.96 2.81
CA ARG A 382 11.02 -17.08 2.82
C ARG A 382 11.25 -16.59 4.24
N GLN A 383 12.36 -17.01 4.82
CA GLN A 383 12.83 -16.52 6.10
C GLN A 383 13.77 -15.34 5.86
N VAL A 384 13.32 -14.15 6.26
CA VAL A 384 14.11 -12.91 6.22
C VAL A 384 14.66 -12.66 7.62
N VAL A 385 15.99 -12.66 7.76
CA VAL A 385 16.68 -12.34 9.01
C VAL A 385 17.54 -11.10 8.75
N ALA A 386 17.41 -10.08 9.60
CA ALA A 386 18.12 -8.82 9.44
C ALA A 386 19.65 -9.07 9.35
N GLY A 387 20.27 -8.56 8.27
CA GLY A 387 21.70 -8.72 8.02
C GLY A 387 22.13 -10.09 7.45
N GLN A 388 21.19 -10.96 7.08
CA GLN A 388 21.46 -12.25 6.43
C GLN A 388 20.75 -12.34 5.08
N PRO A 389 21.27 -13.12 4.12
CA PRO A 389 20.58 -13.37 2.87
C PRO A 389 19.26 -14.12 3.11
N ASP A 390 18.25 -13.82 2.29
CA ASP A 390 16.96 -14.51 2.33
C ASP A 390 17.15 -16.03 2.19
N HIS A 391 16.59 -16.78 3.13
CA HIS A 391 16.61 -18.23 3.08
C HIS A 391 15.25 -18.77 2.62
N VAL A 392 15.26 -19.52 1.52
CA VAL A 392 14.08 -20.27 1.05
C VAL A 392 14.06 -21.64 1.73
N ARG A 393 12.97 -21.95 2.43
CA ARG A 393 12.74 -23.21 3.14
C ARG A 393 11.51 -23.93 2.59
N ILE A 394 11.46 -25.25 2.74
CA ILE A 394 10.31 -26.07 2.36
C ILE A 394 9.57 -26.51 3.63
N PRO A 395 8.40 -25.95 3.96
CA PRO A 395 7.65 -26.34 5.14
C PRO A 395 7.13 -27.79 5.03
N GLU A 396 7.45 -28.65 5.98
CA GLU A 396 7.11 -30.09 5.92
C GLU A 396 5.59 -30.32 5.81
N ALA A 397 4.81 -29.67 6.70
CA ALA A 397 3.36 -29.84 6.74
C ALA A 397 2.70 -29.33 5.44
N ALA A 398 3.14 -28.18 4.94
CA ALA A 398 2.61 -27.63 3.70
C ALA A 398 2.95 -28.53 2.49
N LEU A 399 4.16 -29.12 2.47
CA LEU A 399 4.57 -30.06 1.43
C LEU A 399 3.69 -31.33 1.43
N LYS A 400 3.35 -31.87 2.61
CA LYS A 400 2.40 -32.99 2.73
C LYS A 400 1.01 -32.62 2.20
N SER A 401 0.50 -31.44 2.58
CA SER A 401 -0.79 -30.94 2.08
C SER A 401 -0.79 -30.75 0.57
N TRP A 402 0.28 -30.19 0.01
CA TRP A 402 0.48 -30.06 -1.44
C TRP A 402 0.49 -31.42 -2.13
N LEU A 403 1.26 -32.38 -1.61
CA LEU A 403 1.35 -33.72 -2.19
C LEU A 403 -0.03 -34.39 -2.24
N ALA A 404 -0.81 -34.27 -1.16
CA ALA A 404 -2.15 -34.81 -1.10
C ALA A 404 -3.07 -34.19 -2.16
N VAL A 405 -3.05 -32.86 -2.32
CA VAL A 405 -3.81 -32.14 -3.38
C VAL A 405 -3.40 -32.64 -4.76
N MET A 406 -2.09 -32.73 -5.00
CA MET A 406 -1.55 -33.16 -6.28
C MET A 406 -1.93 -34.60 -6.63
N GLN A 407 -1.93 -35.51 -5.65
CA GLN A 407 -2.31 -36.91 -5.82
C GLN A 407 -3.82 -37.07 -6.03
N ALA A 408 -4.64 -36.39 -5.22
CA ALA A 408 -6.10 -36.45 -5.31
C ALA A 408 -6.62 -36.07 -6.72
N HIS A 409 -5.94 -35.14 -7.38
CA HIS A 409 -6.34 -34.63 -8.70
C HIS A 409 -5.42 -35.07 -9.86
N LYS A 410 -4.49 -36.00 -9.62
CA LYS A 410 -3.56 -36.54 -10.65
C LYS A 410 -2.80 -35.44 -11.41
N LEU A 411 -2.09 -34.63 -10.64
CA LEU A 411 -1.36 -33.45 -11.10
C LEU A 411 0.17 -33.63 -11.15
N LEU A 412 0.69 -34.77 -10.69
CA LEU A 412 2.13 -35.08 -10.60
C LEU A 412 2.66 -36.02 -11.69
N ASP A 413 1.87 -36.21 -12.74
CA ASP A 413 2.15 -37.10 -13.88
C ASP A 413 2.69 -36.33 -15.09
#